data_AF-A0A1I5IT53-F1
#
_entry.id   AF-A0A1I5IT53-F1
#
_cell.length_a   1.000
_cell.length_b   1.000
_cell.length_c   1.000
_cell.angle_alpha   90.00
_cell.angle_beta   90.00
_cell.angle_gamma   90.00
#
_symmetry.space_group_name_H-M   'P 1'
#
loop_
_entity.id
_entity.type
_entity.pdbx_description
1 polymer ?
#
loop_
_entity_poly.entity_id
_entity_poly.type
_entity_poly.pdbx_seq_one_letter_code
_entity_poly.pdbx_strand_id
1 'polypeptide(L)'
;MDDACDLLCLDLPHAERIRAALPNTTRIEPAAGVARGLGDATRLRIAAALLEGAELCVCDTAWIVGTSQALASHHLRQLRTAGVVTSRRDGRMVMYQLSDRGRSVLAVLVGVDNGTAVGTDGGGDAVLEGADRV
;
A
#
# COMPACT_ATOMS: atom_id res chain seq x y z
N MET A 1 50.09 32.00 8.18
CA MET A 1 49.95 30.58 8.52
C MET A 1 49.04 30.52 9.71
N ASP A 2 47.76 30.19 9.49
CA ASP A 2 46.93 29.50 10.46
C ASP A 2 45.87 28.78 9.62
N ASP A 3 46.11 27.49 9.45
CA ASP A 3 45.33 26.52 8.67
C ASP A 3 44.04 26.22 9.47
N ALA A 4 43.15 27.21 9.54
CA ALA A 4 41.80 27.00 10.03
C ALA A 4 41.04 26.23 8.97
N CYS A 5 40.80 24.96 9.23
CA CYS A 5 39.95 24.16 8.37
C CYS A 5 38.52 24.78 8.35
N ASP A 6 37.98 24.98 7.15
CA ASP A 6 36.58 25.33 6.80
C ASP A 6 35.58 24.22 7.24
N LEU A 7 35.70 23.77 8.49
CA LEU A 7 35.38 22.41 8.93
C LEU A 7 34.10 22.40 9.78
N LEU A 8 33.01 21.95 9.15
CA LEU A 8 31.71 21.57 9.74
C LEU A 8 31.09 22.59 10.74
N CYS A 9 30.22 23.47 10.26
CA CYS A 9 29.30 24.25 11.11
C CYS A 9 28.21 23.33 11.71
N LEU A 10 28.58 22.45 12.64
CA LEU A 10 27.64 21.59 13.35
C LEU A 10 27.37 22.17 14.74
N ASP A 11 26.11 22.47 15.04
CA ASP A 11 25.66 22.66 16.42
C ASP A 11 25.69 21.30 17.13
N LEU A 12 26.86 20.95 17.67
CA LEU A 12 27.12 19.64 18.26
C LEU A 12 26.18 19.33 19.44
N PRO A 13 25.92 20.25 20.41
CA PRO A 13 24.92 20.01 21.45
C PRO A 13 23.52 19.70 20.91
N HIS A 14 23.08 20.39 19.85
CA HIS A 14 21.79 20.08 19.22
C HIS A 14 21.81 18.73 18.48
N ALA A 15 22.82 18.47 17.67
CA ALA A 15 22.95 17.25 16.89
C ALA A 15 23.02 15.99 17.78
N GLU A 16 23.76 16.04 18.89
CA GLU A 16 23.86 14.93 19.84
C GLU A 16 22.52 14.63 20.53
N ARG A 17 21.76 15.67 20.90
CA ARG A 17 20.41 15.48 21.45
C ARG A 17 19.49 14.77 20.46
N ILE A 18 19.50 15.17 19.19
CA ILE A 18 18.68 14.51 18.15
C ILE A 18 19.16 13.07 17.96
N ARG A 19 20.47 12.85 17.81
CA ARG A 19 21.05 11.51 17.61
C ARG A 19 20.66 10.55 18.73
N ALA A 20 20.69 11.00 19.98
CA ALA A 20 20.26 10.21 21.14
C ALA A 20 18.75 9.93 21.17
N ALA A 21 17.92 10.81 20.57
CA ALA A 21 16.47 10.68 20.52
C ALA A 21 15.95 9.82 19.34
N LEU A 22 16.78 9.57 18.31
CA LEU A 22 16.35 8.79 17.14
C LEU A 22 15.96 7.35 17.53
N PRO A 23 14.89 6.78 16.94
CA PRO A 23 14.57 5.38 17.12
C PRO A 23 15.73 4.51 16.65
N ASN A 24 16.04 3.46 17.41
CA ASN A 24 17.08 2.51 17.02
C ASN A 24 16.73 1.75 15.72
N THR A 25 17.74 1.15 15.11
CA THR A 25 17.60 0.39 13.86
C THR A 25 16.56 -0.73 13.94
N THR A 26 16.42 -1.37 15.11
CA THR A 26 15.42 -2.44 15.33
C THR A 26 13.98 -1.93 15.17
N ARG A 27 13.72 -0.65 15.39
CA ARG A 27 12.42 -0.01 15.10
C ARG A 27 12.32 0.50 13.66
N ILE A 28 13.41 1.04 13.12
CA ILE A 28 13.46 1.66 11.79
C ILE A 28 13.39 0.62 10.67
N GLU A 29 14.16 -0.47 10.73
CA GLU A 29 14.23 -1.46 9.65
C GLU A 29 12.87 -2.13 9.33
N PRO A 30 12.07 -2.57 10.33
CA PRO A 30 10.73 -3.07 10.05
C PRO A 30 9.81 -2.00 9.45
N ALA A 31 9.94 -0.73 9.86
CA ALA A 31 9.15 0.36 9.28
C ALA A 31 9.53 0.63 7.82
N ALA A 32 10.83 0.64 7.51
CA ALA A 32 11.32 0.72 6.14
C ALA A 32 10.87 -0.48 5.29
N GLY A 33 10.82 -1.68 5.88
CA GLY A 33 10.26 -2.88 5.25
C GLY A 33 8.81 -2.68 4.80
N VAL A 34 7.95 -2.16 5.68
CA VAL A 34 6.56 -1.84 5.36
C VAL A 34 6.46 -0.76 4.28
N ALA A 35 7.23 0.32 4.41
CA ALA A 35 7.25 1.41 3.42
C ALA A 35 7.66 0.91 2.03
N ARG A 36 8.71 0.07 1.94
CA ARG A 36 9.11 -0.59 0.69
C ARG A 36 8.01 -1.52 0.16
N GLY A 37 7.37 -2.26 1.05
CA GLY A 37 6.22 -3.12 0.73
C GLY A 37 5.05 -2.35 0.12
N LEU A 38 4.81 -1.10 0.54
CA LEU A 38 3.72 -0.26 0.03
C LEU A 38 4.16 0.73 -1.07
N GLY A 39 5.46 0.90 -1.33
CA GLY A 39 5.97 1.89 -2.30
C GLY A 39 5.72 1.57 -3.79
N ASP A 40 4.91 0.58 -4.12
CA ASP A 40 4.56 0.21 -5.50
C ASP A 40 3.06 0.38 -5.74
N ALA A 41 2.71 0.93 -6.90
CA ALA A 41 1.32 1.27 -7.22
C ALA A 41 0.40 0.05 -7.29
N THR A 42 0.89 -1.09 -7.79
CA THR A 42 0.11 -2.35 -7.86
C THR A 42 -0.09 -2.91 -6.46
N ARG A 43 0.95 -2.90 -5.62
CA ARG A 43 0.85 -3.31 -4.21
C ARG A 43 -0.11 -2.43 -3.41
N LEU A 44 -0.14 -1.12 -3.65
CA LEU A 44 -1.15 -0.22 -3.05
C LEU A 44 -2.57 -0.56 -3.49
N ARG A 45 -2.79 -0.83 -4.78
CA ARG A 45 -4.11 -1.28 -5.28
C ARG A 45 -4.55 -2.60 -4.65
N ILE A 46 -3.64 -3.57 -4.52
CA ILE A 46 -3.91 -4.84 -3.82
C ILE A 46 -4.26 -4.58 -2.35
N ALA A 47 -3.49 -3.73 -1.66
CA ALA A 47 -3.73 -3.39 -0.27
C ALA A 47 -5.09 -2.69 -0.08
N ALA A 48 -5.47 -1.77 -0.98
CA ALA A 48 -6.79 -1.14 -0.99
C ALA A 48 -7.93 -2.14 -1.24
N ALA A 49 -7.76 -3.07 -2.18
CA ALA A 49 -8.74 -4.14 -2.40
C ALA A 49 -8.94 -5.02 -1.16
N LEU A 50 -7.86 -5.33 -0.43
CA LEU A 50 -7.91 -6.07 0.83
C LEU A 50 -8.51 -5.27 2.00
N LEU A 51 -8.45 -3.94 1.94
CA LEU A 51 -9.12 -3.07 2.91
C LEU A 51 -10.63 -3.18 2.77
N GLU A 52 -11.13 -3.09 1.52
CA GLU A 52 -12.56 -3.19 1.18
C GLU A 52 -13.12 -4.61 1.33
N GLY A 53 -12.40 -5.60 0.80
CA GLY A 53 -12.88 -6.99 0.73
C GLY A 53 -12.76 -7.78 2.03
N ALA A 54 -12.18 -7.19 3.09
CA ALA A 54 -11.72 -7.82 4.33
C ALA A 54 -10.67 -8.93 4.14
N GLU A 55 -10.94 -9.90 3.27
CA GLU A 55 -10.08 -11.02 2.94
C GLU A 55 -10.33 -11.53 1.51
N LEU A 56 -9.25 -11.73 0.74
CA LEU A 56 -9.32 -12.12 -0.67
C LEU A 56 -8.34 -13.25 -0.98
N CYS A 57 -8.72 -14.13 -1.92
CA CYS A 57 -7.77 -15.08 -2.47
C CYS A 57 -6.92 -14.45 -3.59
N VAL A 58 -5.91 -15.17 -4.08
CA VAL A 58 -5.07 -14.70 -5.20
C VAL A 58 -5.89 -14.45 -6.47
N CYS A 59 -6.88 -15.31 -6.75
CA CYS A 59 -7.73 -15.18 -7.94
C CYS A 59 -8.57 -13.90 -7.89
N ASP A 60 -9.23 -13.63 -6.75
CA ASP A 60 -10.04 -12.42 -6.56
C ASP A 60 -9.16 -11.18 -6.65
N THR A 61 -8.01 -11.21 -5.97
CA THR A 61 -7.04 -10.09 -5.99
C THR A 61 -6.58 -9.79 -7.42
N ALA A 62 -6.25 -10.83 -8.20
CA ALA A 62 -5.82 -10.68 -9.57
C ALA A 62 -6.92 -10.08 -10.47
N TRP A 63 -8.16 -10.56 -10.31
CA TRP A 63 -9.32 -10.05 -11.02
C TRP A 63 -9.61 -8.58 -10.70
N ILE A 64 -9.68 -8.23 -9.41
CA ILE A 64 -10.00 -6.88 -8.93
C ILE A 64 -8.95 -5.86 -9.38
N VAL A 65 -7.66 -6.22 -9.30
CA VAL A 65 -6.56 -5.29 -9.63
C VAL A 65 -6.22 -5.30 -11.13
N GLY A 66 -6.82 -6.20 -11.92
CA GLY A 66 -6.59 -6.30 -13.36
C GLY A 66 -5.19 -6.81 -13.70
N THR A 67 -4.71 -7.81 -12.97
CA THR A 67 -3.36 -8.41 -13.15
C THR A 67 -3.42 -9.92 -13.32
N SER A 68 -2.31 -10.53 -13.75
CA SER A 68 -2.24 -12.00 -13.78
C SER A 68 -2.14 -12.57 -12.36
N GLN A 69 -2.63 -13.80 -12.16
CA GLN A 69 -2.51 -14.48 -10.86
C GLN A 69 -1.05 -14.67 -10.42
N ALA A 70 -0.13 -14.87 -11.38
CA ALA A 70 1.30 -14.95 -11.09
C ALA A 70 1.85 -13.64 -10.51
N LEU A 71 1.48 -12.51 -11.11
CA LEU A 71 1.90 -11.19 -10.64
C LEU A 71 1.24 -10.82 -9.30
N ALA A 72 -0.07 -11.08 -9.15
CA ALA A 72 -0.77 -10.89 -7.88
C ALA A 72 -0.14 -11.72 -6.75
N SER A 73 0.17 -13.01 -7.01
CA SER A 73 0.86 -13.89 -6.06
C SER A 73 2.25 -13.36 -5.67
N HIS A 74 3.01 -12.84 -6.65
CA HIS A 74 4.31 -12.23 -6.40
C HIS A 74 4.19 -11.00 -5.47
N HIS A 75 3.24 -10.11 -5.75
CA HIS A 75 3.00 -8.92 -4.91
C HIS A 75 2.47 -9.27 -3.52
N LEU A 76 1.53 -10.21 -3.40
CA LEU A 76 1.03 -10.69 -2.11
C LEU A 76 2.15 -11.30 -1.27
N ARG A 77 3.10 -12.01 -1.89
CA ARG A 77 4.29 -12.53 -1.19
C ARG A 77 5.18 -11.40 -0.69
N GLN A 78 5.43 -10.37 -1.51
CA GLN A 78 6.21 -9.19 -1.09
C GLN A 78 5.55 -8.46 0.08
N LEU A 79 4.24 -8.22 -0.02
CA LEU A 79 3.44 -7.61 1.05
C LEU A 79 3.48 -8.43 2.33
N ARG A 80 3.42 -9.77 2.22
CA ARG A 80 3.50 -10.67 3.37
C ARG A 80 4.87 -10.61 4.03
N THR A 81 5.94 -10.67 3.24
CA THR A 81 7.32 -10.54 3.74
C THR A 81 7.55 -9.19 4.41
N ALA A 82 6.92 -8.12 3.92
CA ALA A 82 6.95 -6.80 4.54
C ALA A 82 6.06 -6.65 5.78
N GLY A 83 5.27 -7.67 6.14
CA GLY A 83 4.34 -7.63 7.28
C GLY A 83 3.08 -6.78 7.06
N VAL A 84 2.78 -6.42 5.81
CA VAL A 84 1.61 -5.61 5.44
C VAL A 84 0.34 -6.45 5.39
N VAL A 85 0.45 -7.72 4.99
CA VAL A 85 -0.66 -8.67 4.93
C VAL A 85 -0.33 -9.92 5.72
N THR A 86 -1.38 -10.58 6.20
CA THR A 86 -1.31 -11.94 6.73
C THR A 86 -2.00 -12.89 5.76
N SER A 87 -1.73 -14.19 5.91
CA SER A 87 -2.36 -15.22 5.07
C SER A 87 -2.79 -16.41 5.91
N ARG A 88 -3.96 -16.97 5.62
CA ARG A 88 -4.40 -18.26 6.16
C ARG A 88 -4.79 -19.22 5.05
N ARG A 89 -4.76 -20.52 5.34
CA ARG A 89 -5.29 -21.53 4.42
C ARG A 89 -6.76 -21.77 4.72
N ASP A 90 -7.56 -21.78 3.67
CA ASP A 90 -8.96 -22.19 3.70
C ASP A 90 -9.18 -23.29 2.65
N GLY A 91 -9.21 -24.53 3.12
CA GLY A 91 -9.18 -25.72 2.27
C GLY A 91 -7.97 -25.74 1.33
N ARG A 92 -8.23 -25.60 0.02
CA ARG A 92 -7.20 -25.57 -1.03
C ARG A 92 -6.72 -24.15 -1.37
N MET A 93 -7.35 -23.13 -0.81
CA MET A 93 -7.10 -21.73 -1.11
C MET A 93 -6.24 -21.08 -0.03
N VAL A 94 -5.49 -20.05 -0.42
CA VAL A 94 -4.79 -19.16 0.51
C VAL A 94 -5.51 -17.82 0.46
N MET A 95 -6.00 -17.42 1.61
CA MET A 95 -6.74 -16.18 1.82
C MET A 95 -5.80 -15.17 2.45
N TYR A 96 -5.84 -13.93 1.97
CA TYR A 96 -5.01 -12.82 2.42
C TYR A 96 -5.87 -11.72 3.00
N GLN A 97 -5.37 -11.08 4.05
CA GLN A 97 -6.01 -9.91 4.68
C GLN A 97 -4.93 -8.93 5.13
N LEU A 98 -5.27 -7.64 5.24
CA LEU A 98 -4.35 -6.65 5.81
C LEU A 98 -4.04 -6.97 7.27
N SER A 99 -2.78 -6.78 7.67
CA SER A 99 -2.40 -6.71 9.08
C SER A 99 -2.83 -5.36 9.67
N ASP A 100 -2.92 -5.24 11.00
CA ASP A 100 -3.25 -3.98 11.67
C ASP A 100 -2.27 -2.85 11.29
N ARG A 101 -0.99 -3.21 11.15
CA ARG A 101 0.06 -2.30 10.68
C ARG A 101 -0.15 -1.89 9.22
N GLY A 102 -0.50 -2.84 8.36
CA GLY A 102 -0.84 -2.57 6.97
C GLY A 102 -2.03 -1.62 6.84
N ARG A 103 -3.11 -1.87 7.60
CA ARG A 103 -4.30 -0.99 7.67
C ARG A 103 -3.93 0.42 8.09
N SER A 104 -3.18 0.55 9.18
CA SER A 104 -2.81 1.85 9.76
C SER A 104 -1.98 2.70 8.78
N VAL A 105 -0.98 2.10 8.11
CA VAL A 105 -0.14 2.83 7.16
C VAL A 105 -0.89 3.12 5.87
N LEU A 106 -1.65 2.17 5.35
CA LEU A 106 -2.45 2.37 4.15
C LEU A 106 -3.43 3.54 4.33
N ALA A 107 -4.11 3.61 5.49
CA ALA A 107 -5.06 4.68 5.77
C ALA A 107 -4.44 6.08 5.63
N VAL A 108 -3.20 6.25 6.10
CA VAL A 108 -2.45 7.50 5.96
C VAL A 108 -2.05 7.78 4.51
N LEU A 109 -1.71 6.76 3.73
CA LEU A 109 -1.21 6.92 2.36
C LEU A 109 -2.29 7.22 1.32
N VAL A 110 -3.47 6.60 1.46
CA VAL A 110 -4.55 6.76 0.46
C VAL A 110 -5.61 7.78 0.90
N GLY A 111 -5.45 8.39 2.07
CA GLY A 111 -6.40 9.39 2.58
C GLY A 111 -7.83 8.84 2.63
N VAL A 112 -8.00 7.58 3.06
CA VAL A 112 -9.35 7.05 3.32
C VAL A 112 -9.89 7.75 4.56
N ASP A 113 -10.48 8.91 4.32
CA ASP A 113 -11.44 9.50 5.24
C ASP A 113 -12.54 8.46 5.42
N ASN A 114 -12.71 7.99 6.66
CA ASN A 114 -13.80 7.09 7.01
C ASN A 114 -15.14 7.82 6.82
N GLY A 115 -15.73 7.73 5.63
CA GLY A 115 -17.01 8.32 5.20
C GLY A 115 -16.83 9.06 3.88
N THR A 116 -17.38 8.65 2.74
CA THR A 116 -18.80 8.35 2.50
C THR A 116 -18.94 7.55 1.18
N ALA A 117 -20.03 6.78 1.10
CA ALA A 117 -20.37 5.82 0.05
C ALA A 117 -20.45 6.36 -1.39
N VAL A 118 -20.15 5.44 -2.32
CA VAL A 118 -20.87 5.10 -3.57
C VAL A 118 -21.40 6.24 -4.45
N GLY A 119 -20.88 6.27 -5.67
CA GLY A 119 -21.61 6.66 -6.88
C GLY A 119 -21.29 5.67 -7.99
N THR A 120 -22.15 4.67 -8.16
CA THR A 120 -22.26 3.93 -9.42
C THR A 120 -23.24 4.67 -10.31
N ASP A 121 -22.77 5.26 -11.39
CA ASP A 121 -23.57 5.70 -12.53
C ASP A 121 -23.26 4.80 -13.74
N GLY A 122 -23.86 3.61 -13.71
CA GLY A 122 -24.20 2.89 -14.92
C GLY A 122 -25.49 3.50 -15.49
N GLY A 123 -25.41 4.01 -16.71
CA GLY A 123 -26.54 4.58 -17.43
C GLY A 123 -26.23 4.73 -18.91
N GLY A 124 -26.00 3.61 -19.59
CA GLY A 124 -26.09 3.55 -21.03
C GLY A 124 -27.56 3.62 -21.43
N ASP A 125 -27.94 4.68 -22.15
CA ASP A 125 -29.10 4.67 -23.02
C ASP A 125 -28.62 4.80 -24.46
N ALA A 126 -28.75 3.69 -25.17
CA ALA A 126 -28.72 3.67 -26.62
C ALA A 126 -30.07 4.19 -27.12
N VAL A 127 -30.07 5.35 -27.78
CA VAL A 127 -31.15 5.71 -28.69
C VAL A 127 -30.60 5.63 -30.10
N LEU A 128 -31.07 4.61 -30.81
CA LEU A 128 -30.94 4.44 -32.24
C LEU A 128 -31.90 5.43 -32.92
N GLU A 129 -31.40 6.55 -33.45
CA GLU A 129 -32.15 7.33 -34.44
C GLU A 129 -32.00 6.67 -35.81
N GLY A 130 -32.94 5.77 -36.09
CA GLY A 130 -33.29 5.37 -37.44
C GLY A 130 -34.52 6.16 -37.89
N ALA A 131 -34.33 7.06 -38.85
CA ALA A 131 -35.41 7.63 -39.65
C ALA A 131 -34.92 7.76 -41.11
N ASP A 132 -34.83 6.61 -41.77
CA ASP A 132 -34.91 6.50 -43.22
C ASP A 132 -36.10 5.61 -43.54
N ARG A 133 -37.19 6.20 -44.05
CA ARG A 133 -38.06 5.65 -45.09
C ARG A 133 -39.28 6.54 -45.41
N VAL A 134 -39.37 6.82 -46.71
CA VAL A 134 -40.45 7.34 -47.58
C VAL A 134 -40.51 8.84 -47.77
#